data_AF-A0A8C0ZJA9-F1
#
_entry.id   AF-A0A8C0ZJA9-F1
#
_cell.length_a   1.000
_cell.length_b   1.000
_cell.length_c   1.000
_cell.angle_alpha   90.00
_cell.angle_beta   90.00
_cell.angle_gamma   90.00
#
_symmetry.space_group_name_H-M   'P 1'
#
loop_
_entity.id
_entity.type
_entity.pdbx_description
1 polymer ?
#
loop_
_entity_poly.entity_id
_entity_poly.type
_entity_poly.pdbx_seq_one_letter_code
_entity_poly.pdbx_strand_id
1 'polypeptide(L)'
;LAGRPMQAARCPTDELSLTNCAVVNEKDFQSGQHVMVKTSPNHKYIFTLRTHPSVVPGSIAFSLPQVWDGWTSLLCYRISKISFGIRI
;
A
#
# COMPACT_ATOMS: atom_id res chain seq x y z
N LEU A 1 4.36 17.23 8.40
CA LEU A 1 4.84 15.86 8.16
C LEU A 1 5.28 15.75 6.70
N ALA A 2 6.59 15.66 6.45
CA ALA A 2 7.13 15.47 5.12
C ALA A 2 6.88 14.02 4.70
N GLY A 3 6.16 13.80 3.60
CA GLY A 3 5.85 12.45 3.15
C GLY A 3 7.07 11.76 2.54
N ARG A 4 7.31 10.49 2.88
CA ARG A 4 8.44 9.71 2.35
C ARG A 4 8.06 9.06 1.02
N PRO A 5 8.87 9.18 -0.04
CA PRO A 5 8.63 8.47 -1.28
C PRO A 5 8.85 6.97 -1.06
N MET A 6 7.88 6.16 -1.46
CA MET A 6 7.92 4.70 -1.35
C MET A 6 7.57 4.07 -2.71
N GLN A 7 8.08 2.86 -2.95
CA GLN A 7 7.76 2.11 -4.15
C GLN A 7 6.52 1.23 -3.94
N ALA A 8 5.61 1.22 -4.92
CA ALA A 8 4.49 0.28 -4.92
C ALA A 8 5.00 -1.13 -5.24
N ALA A 9 4.68 -2.10 -4.38
CA ALA A 9 4.92 -3.52 -4.61
C ALA A 9 3.60 -4.29 -4.66
N ARG A 10 3.64 -5.50 -5.23
CA ARG A 10 2.52 -6.44 -5.15
C ARG A 10 2.58 -7.19 -3.82
N CYS A 11 1.44 -7.41 -3.17
CA CYS A 11 1.39 -8.24 -1.97
C CYS A 11 2.00 -9.63 -2.20
N PRO A 12 2.82 -10.14 -1.26
CA PRO A 12 3.50 -11.42 -1.41
C PRO A 12 2.58 -12.64 -1.24
N THR A 13 1.46 -12.52 -0.50
CA THR A 13 0.53 -13.63 -0.24
C THR A 13 -0.94 -13.18 -0.32
N ASP A 14 -1.82 -14.08 -0.75
CA ASP A 14 -3.27 -13.85 -0.85
C ASP A 14 -3.98 -13.76 0.51
N GLU A 15 -3.44 -14.37 1.56
CA GLU A 15 -3.99 -14.27 2.92
C GLU A 15 -3.97 -12.84 3.48
N LEU A 16 -2.91 -12.08 3.17
CA LEU A 16 -2.83 -10.66 3.51
C LEU A 16 -3.77 -9.82 2.67
N SER A 17 -4.19 -10.32 1.51
CA SER A 17 -5.09 -9.60 0.61
C SER A 17 -6.53 -9.51 1.10
N LEU A 18 -6.93 -10.38 2.03
CA LEU A 18 -8.24 -10.34 2.68
C LEU A 18 -8.32 -9.33 3.83
N THR A 19 -7.18 -8.77 4.25
CA THR A 19 -7.12 -7.90 5.45
C THR A 19 -7.25 -6.41 5.15
N ASN A 20 -7.32 -6.02 3.87
CA ASN A 20 -7.37 -4.62 3.42
C ASN A 20 -6.28 -3.73 4.08
N CYS A 21 -5.11 -4.33 4.34
CA CYS A 21 -3.96 -3.67 4.95
C CYS A 21 -2.89 -3.44 3.90
N ALA A 22 -2.17 -2.33 3.99
CA ALA A 22 -0.96 -2.14 3.21
C ALA A 22 0.22 -2.82 3.93
N VAL A 23 0.94 -3.66 3.20
CA VAL A 23 2.01 -4.48 3.77
C VAL A 23 3.35 -3.78 3.60
N VAL A 24 4.10 -3.63 4.67
CA VAL A 24 5.38 -2.91 4.70
C VAL A 24 6.44 -3.74 5.39
N ASN A 25 7.71 -3.34 5.24
CA ASN A 25 8.78 -3.95 6.01
C ASN A 25 8.79 -3.41 7.45
N GLU A 26 9.11 -4.27 8.42
CA GLU A 26 9.27 -3.91 9.84
C GLU A 26 10.33 -2.84 10.08
N LYS A 27 11.31 -2.70 9.16
CA LYS A 27 12.36 -1.68 9.22
C LYS A 27 11.84 -0.28 8.91
N ASP A 28 10.74 -0.15 8.16
CA ASP A 28 10.20 1.14 7.76
C ASP A 28 9.09 1.61 8.71
N PHE A 29 8.20 0.71 9.10
CA PHE A 29 7.02 1.00 9.89
C PHE A 29 6.65 -0.16 10.82
N GLN A 30 5.83 0.15 11.82
CA GLN A 30 5.26 -0.83 12.73
C GLN A 30 3.85 -1.24 12.28
N SER A 31 3.46 -2.47 12.60
CA SER A 31 2.10 -2.96 12.36
C SER A 31 1.09 -2.19 13.24
N GLY A 32 -0.12 -1.97 12.70
CA GLY A 32 -1.20 -1.26 13.39
C GLY A 32 -1.15 0.27 13.25
N GLN A 33 -0.14 0.83 12.59
CA GLN A 33 -0.14 2.26 12.26
C GLN A 33 -1.03 2.56 11.05
N HIS A 34 -1.58 3.77 10.99
CA HIS A 34 -2.31 4.25 9.81
C HIS A 34 -1.45 5.25 9.04
N VAL A 35 -1.35 5.07 7.72
CA VAL A 35 -0.63 6.00 6.84
C VAL A 35 -1.54 6.54 5.76
N MET A 36 -1.27 7.78 5.35
CA MET A 36 -1.96 8.44 4.25
C MET A 36 -1.11 8.34 2.98
N VAL A 37 -1.47 7.41 2.11
CA VAL A 37 -0.90 7.24 0.78
C VAL A 37 -1.43 8.34 -0.14
N LYS A 38 -0.53 9.20 -0.63
CA LYS A 38 -0.83 10.21 -1.64
C LYS A 38 -0.27 9.76 -2.99
N THR A 39 -1.17 9.60 -3.97
CA THR A 39 -0.80 9.31 -5.37
C THR A 39 -0.93 10.52 -6.28
N SER A 40 -1.77 11.48 -5.92
CA SER A 40 -1.88 12.78 -6.59
C SER A 40 -2.35 13.86 -5.60
N PRO A 41 -2.30 15.15 -5.95
CA PRO A 41 -2.78 16.24 -5.08
C PRO A 41 -4.22 16.03 -4.58
N ASN A 42 -5.07 15.45 -5.43
CA ASN A 42 -6.49 15.20 -5.16
C ASN A 42 -6.80 13.74 -4.77
N HIS A 43 -5.81 12.85 -4.78
CA HIS A 43 -5.97 11.44 -4.45
C HIS A 43 -5.12 11.07 -3.24
N LYS A 44 -5.82 10.95 -2.10
CA LYS A 44 -5.25 10.57 -0.81
C LYS A 44 -6.06 9.42 -0.24
N TYR A 45 -5.39 8.42 0.30
CA TYR A 45 -5.99 7.20 0.80
C TYR A 45 -5.35 6.84 2.13
N ILE A 46 -6.16 6.41 3.09
CA ILE A 46 -5.67 6.00 4.41
C ILE A 46 -5.67 4.47 4.46
N PHE A 47 -4.54 3.89 4.81
CA PHE A 47 -4.38 2.45 4.96
C PHE A 47 -3.81 2.11 6.32
N THR A 48 -4.28 1.00 6.87
CA THR A 48 -3.65 0.36 8.03
C THR A 48 -2.44 -0.43 7.56
N LEU A 49 -1.32 -0.23 8.24
CA LEU A 49 -0.07 -0.91 7.97
C LEU A 49 -0.02 -2.25 8.68
N ARG A 50 0.49 -3.25 7.97
CA ARG A 50 0.84 -4.55 8.51
C ARG A 50 2.24 -4.89 8.07
N THR A 51 3.05 -5.42 8.96
CA THR A 51 4.42 -5.75 8.61
C THR A 51 4.53 -7.16 8.07
N HIS A 52 5.43 -7.38 7.11
CA HIS A 52 5.77 -8.72 6.63
C HIS A 52 7.23 -8.79 6.17
N PRO A 53 8.00 -9.81 6.57
CA PRO A 53 9.43 -9.89 6.28
C PRO A 53 9.75 -10.02 4.78
N SER A 54 8.80 -10.48 3.96
CA SER A 54 8.98 -10.60 2.51
C SER A 54 8.84 -9.28 1.73
N VAL A 55 8.44 -8.18 2.36
CA VAL A 55 8.36 -6.87 1.70
C VAL A 55 9.72 -6.21 1.73
N VAL A 56 10.18 -5.66 0.61
CA VAL A 56 11.48 -4.98 0.52
C VAL A 56 11.42 -3.64 1.26
N PRO A 57 12.41 -3.27 2.09
CA PRO A 57 12.47 -1.96 2.72
C PRO A 57 12.40 -0.82 1.69
N GLY A 58 11.63 0.22 1.98
CA GLY A 58 11.34 1.32 1.06
C GLY A 58 10.22 1.02 0.05
N SER A 59 9.59 -0.16 0.14
CA SER A 59 8.42 -0.52 -0.64
C SER A 59 7.19 -0.77 0.24
N ILE A 60 6.02 -0.53 -0.33
CA ILE A 60 4.73 -0.79 0.28
C ILE A 60 3.94 -1.70 -0.67
N ALA A 61 3.64 -2.89 -0.18
CA ALA A 61 2.92 -3.89 -0.93
C ALA A 61 1.42 -3.70 -0.73
N PHE A 62 0.70 -3.48 -1.81
CA PHE A 62 -0.75 -3.36 -1.77
C PHE A 62 -1.40 -4.67 -2.22
N SER A 63 -2.47 -5.04 -1.53
CA SER A 63 -3.31 -6.16 -1.91
C SER A 63 -4.28 -5.73 -3.00
N LEU A 64 -4.33 -6.48 -4.11
CA LEU A 64 -5.40 -6.31 -5.08
C LEU A 64 -6.71 -6.74 -4.39
N PRO A 65 -7.74 -5.87 -4.34
CA PRO A 65 -9.06 -6.31 -3.93
C PRO A 65 -9.52 -7.40 -4.90
N GLN A 66 -9.74 -8.61 -4.40
CA GLN A 66 -10.36 -9.70 -5.16
C GLN A 66 -11.84 -9.41 -5.48
N VAL A 67 -12.37 -8.29 -4.96
CA VAL A 67 -13.74 -7.86 -5.19
C VAL A 67 -13.86 -7.30 -6.61
N TRP A 68 -14.56 -8.06 -7.46
CA TRP A 68 -15.06 -7.70 -8.78
C TRP A 68 -16.15 -6.62 -8.65
N ASP A 69 -15.81 -5.49 -8.04
CA ASP A 69 -16.67 -4.32 -8.06
C ASP A 69 -15.79 -3.10 -8.34
N GLY A 70 -16.00 -2.50 -9.51
CA GLY A 70 -14.98 -1.80 -10.29
C GLY A 70 -14.32 -0.58 -9.64
N TRP A 71 -14.77 -0.14 -8.47
CA TRP A 71 -14.30 1.09 -7.82
C TRP A 71 -13.11 0.86 -6.88
N THR A 72 -13.10 -0.22 -6.09
CA THR A 72 -12.02 -0.49 -5.12
C THR A 72 -10.81 -1.14 -5.79
N SER A 73 -11.04 -1.99 -6.78
CA SER A 73 -10.00 -2.66 -7.58
C SER A 73 -9.23 -1.69 -8.47
N LEU A 74 -9.88 -0.64 -9.01
CA LEU A 74 -9.20 0.45 -9.72
C LEU A 74 -8.21 1.20 -8.82
N LEU A 75 -8.47 1.32 -7.52
CA LEU A 75 -7.59 2.02 -6.60
C LEU A 75 -6.23 1.33 -6.49
N CYS A 76 -6.24 0.02 -6.22
CA CYS A 76 -5.02 -0.76 -6.09
C CYS A 76 -4.32 -0.93 -7.44
N TYR A 77 -5.07 -1.06 -8.54
CA TYR A 77 -4.51 -1.10 -9.89
C TYR A 77 -3.84 0.24 -10.28
N ARG A 78 -4.44 1.36 -9.87
CA ARG A 78 -3.91 2.72 -10.09
C ARG A 78 -2.69 2.98 -9.20
N ILE A 79 -2.71 2.55 -7.94
CA ILE A 79 -1.55 2.63 -7.04
C ILE A 79 -0.41 1.74 -7.56
N SER A 80 -0.69 0.51 -7.99
CA SER A 80 0.30 -0.41 -8.56
C SER A 80 0.89 0.07 -9.90
N LYS A 81 0.09 0.74 -10.75
CA LYS A 81 0.59 1.40 -11.97
C LYS A 81 1.36 2.69 -11.70
N ILE A 82 1.13 3.36 -10.57
CA ILE A 82 1.92 4.52 -10.13
C ILE A 82 3.09 4.00 -9.29
N SER A 83 4.01 3.30 -9.94
CA SER A 83 5.25 2.82 -9.32
C SER A 83 6.19 3.98 -8.96
N PHE A 84 5.99 5.16 -9.58
CA PHE A 84 6.74 6.38 -9.35
C PHE A 84 5.90 7.41 -8.59
N GLY A 85 6.16 7.60 -7.30
CA GLY A 85 5.75 8.82 -6.59
C GLY A 85 4.73 8.66 -5.45
N ILE A 86 4.54 7.46 -4.90
CA ILE A 86 3.72 7.30 -3.69
C ILE A 86 4.43 8.00 -2.53
N ARG A 87 3.74 8.94 -1.89
CA ARG A 87 4.20 9.59 -0.66
C ARG A 87 3.29 9.22 0.50
N ILE A 88 3.88 8.73 1.59
CA ILE A 88 3.21 8.45 2.88
C ILE A 88 3.62 9.46 3.94
#